data_AF-A0A7S3MFR0-F1
#
_entry.id   AF-A0A7S3MFR0-F1
#
_cell.length_a   1.000
_cell.length_b   1.000
_cell.length_c   1.000
_cell.angle_alpha   90.00
_cell.angle_beta   90.00
_cell.angle_gamma   90.00
#
_symmetry.space_group_name_H-M   'P 1'
#
loop_
_entity.id
_entity.type
_entity.pdbx_description
1 polymer ?
#
loop_
_entity_poly.entity_id
_entity_poly.type
_entity_poly.pdbx_seq_one_letter_code
_entity_poly.pdbx_strand_id
1 'polypeptide(L)'
;IFVLAQTVVMYPLMILETACFTTIVYWSVGMSDDYHGSRFFTFMFAEFAFALACSQLFRLLASCISTPVLAQPLAGVALVLMMLFSGFIIPFSNIPPGWEWFYWINPVAYVLKAVTVNEFLAPDYDFITCDGTVCERFGDQVLTSRGNPTDQQWVWYSIAVMLAMYLFLMALNTIALAYIRLEATPPQPIVVDYSAEVEEKIEGAVVEIPFEPATFSFKDVWYTVTVGNNEELDLLRGVSGFCEPGTVTALMGSSGAGKTTLLDVLSGRKNTGVIKGGIYVNGKLKEEKSFRHMMGYVEQFDTLSPNDTAREAIE
;
A
#
# COMPACT_ATOMS: atom_id res chain seq x y z
N ILE A 1 -5.71 8.13 -5.30
CA ILE A 1 -6.59 8.50 -4.17
C ILE A 1 -6.53 7.44 -3.07
N PHE A 2 -6.78 6.16 -3.40
CA PHE A 2 -6.71 5.05 -2.43
C PHE A 2 -5.44 5.01 -1.56
N VAL A 3 -4.24 5.03 -2.17
CA VAL A 3 -2.95 4.97 -1.44
C VAL A 3 -2.77 6.13 -0.45
N LEU A 4 -3.22 7.33 -0.84
CA LEU A 4 -3.13 8.52 0.00
C LEU A 4 -4.09 8.42 1.18
N ALA A 5 -5.34 8.01 0.94
CA ALA A 5 -6.33 7.80 2.01
C ALA A 5 -5.83 6.76 3.03
N GLN A 6 -5.36 5.59 2.54
CA GLN A 6 -4.84 4.53 3.41
C GLN A 6 -3.61 4.99 4.22
N THR A 7 -2.74 5.80 3.62
CA THR A 7 -1.54 6.29 4.32
C THR A 7 -1.91 7.32 5.39
N VAL A 8 -2.82 8.24 5.08
CA VAL A 8 -3.26 9.29 6.00
C VAL A 8 -3.97 8.71 7.22
N VAL A 9 -4.80 7.68 7.04
CA VAL A 9 -5.49 6.98 8.15
C VAL A 9 -4.50 6.40 9.15
N MET A 10 -3.30 6.02 8.71
CA MET A 10 -2.28 5.39 9.56
C MET A 10 -1.36 6.38 10.27
N TYR A 11 -1.36 7.67 9.89
CA TYR A 11 -0.46 8.66 10.51
C TYR A 11 -0.65 8.85 12.02
N PRO A 12 -1.88 8.92 12.58
CA PRO A 12 -2.05 9.07 14.02
C PRO A 12 -1.41 7.92 14.81
N LEU A 13 -1.55 6.69 14.30
CA LEU A 13 -0.93 5.50 14.89
C LEU A 13 0.61 5.57 14.81
N MET A 14 1.16 5.94 13.65
CA MET A 14 2.61 6.05 13.47
C MET A 14 3.23 7.13 14.38
N ILE A 15 2.58 8.29 14.51
CA ILE A 15 3.06 9.36 15.39
C ILE A 15 3.09 8.88 16.84
N LEU A 16 2.03 8.20 17.29
CA LEU A 16 1.95 7.67 18.65
C LEU A 16 3.04 6.60 18.89
N GLU A 17 3.20 5.67 17.95
CA GLU A 17 4.21 4.61 18.02
C GLU A 17 5.62 5.19 18.10
N THR A 18 5.97 6.11 17.20
CA THR A 18 7.28 6.76 17.20
C THR A 18 7.51 7.56 18.47
N ALA A 19 6.53 8.33 18.95
CA ALA A 19 6.67 9.11 20.18
C ALA A 19 6.90 8.19 21.40
N CYS A 20 6.15 7.11 21.53
CA CYS A 20 6.33 6.14 22.61
C CYS A 20 7.71 5.46 22.54
N PHE A 21 8.10 4.95 21.36
CA PHE A 21 9.38 4.27 21.17
C PHE A 21 10.57 5.19 21.45
N THR A 22 10.58 6.38 20.84
CA THR A 22 11.68 7.34 20.97
C THR A 22 11.83 7.86 22.40
N THR A 23 10.71 8.12 23.10
CA THR A 23 10.76 8.51 24.51
C THR A 23 11.41 7.43 25.36
N ILE A 24 11.01 6.17 25.20
CA ILE A 24 11.58 5.07 25.99
C ILE A 24 13.08 4.91 25.69
N VAL A 25 13.45 4.86 24.42
CA VAL A 25 14.85 4.62 24.00
C VAL A 25 15.76 5.76 24.44
N TYR A 26 15.40 7.01 24.17
CA TYR A 26 16.23 8.18 24.43
C TYR A 26 16.65 8.27 25.91
N TRP A 27 15.68 8.15 26.81
CA TRP A 27 15.93 8.24 28.26
C TRP A 27 16.54 6.97 28.84
N SER A 28 16.23 5.78 28.29
CA SER A 28 16.83 4.52 28.77
C SER A 28 18.31 4.39 28.44
N VAL A 29 18.75 4.95 27.31
CA VAL A 29 20.16 4.96 26.89
C VAL A 29 20.94 6.07 27.61
N GLY A 30 20.24 7.12 28.06
CA GLY A 30 20.87 8.31 28.65
C GLY A 30 21.54 9.18 27.60
N MET A 31 20.82 9.43 26.48
CA MET A 31 21.29 10.33 25.43
C MET A 31 21.32 11.78 25.91
N SER A 32 22.10 12.62 25.23
CA SER A 32 22.40 14.01 25.64
C SER A 32 21.18 14.85 26.01
N ASP A 33 21.21 15.52 27.16
CA ASP A 33 20.12 16.34 27.68
C ASP A 33 20.40 17.84 27.48
N ASP A 34 20.32 18.30 26.22
CA ASP A 34 20.47 19.73 25.92
C ASP A 34 19.36 20.57 26.59
N TYR A 35 19.71 21.78 27.06
CA TYR A 35 18.89 22.60 27.98
C TYR A 35 17.51 23.02 27.44
N HIS A 36 17.29 22.86 26.13
CA HIS A 36 16.03 23.19 25.44
C HIS A 36 15.29 21.97 24.88
N GLY A 37 15.78 20.74 25.08
CA GLY A 37 15.18 19.51 24.55
C GLY A 37 15.18 19.39 23.02
N SER A 38 15.88 20.29 22.32
CA SER A 38 15.92 20.36 20.85
C SER A 38 16.45 19.06 20.22
N ARG A 39 17.43 18.41 20.85
CA ARG A 39 18.03 17.15 20.38
C ARG A 39 17.07 15.98 20.47
N PHE A 40 16.28 15.90 21.54
CA PHE A 40 15.22 14.91 21.68
C PHE A 40 14.16 15.04 20.58
N PHE A 41 13.67 16.26 20.31
CA PHE A 41 12.69 16.47 19.24
C PHE A 41 13.28 16.22 17.85
N THR A 42 14.55 16.54 17.64
CA THR A 42 15.25 16.25 16.38
C THR A 42 15.44 14.75 16.18
N PHE A 43 15.80 14.02 17.23
CA PHE A 43 15.86 12.55 17.25
C PHE A 43 14.50 11.94 16.92
N MET A 44 13.44 12.37 17.61
CA MET A 44 12.08 11.89 17.37
C MET A 44 11.61 12.17 15.94
N PHE A 45 11.93 13.35 15.39
CA PHE A 45 11.56 13.71 14.02
C PHE A 45 12.35 12.90 12.98
N ALA A 46 13.65 12.63 13.23
CA ALA A 46 14.46 11.77 12.37
C ALA A 46 13.93 10.33 12.34
N GLU A 47 13.58 9.76 13.49
CA GLU A 47 12.97 8.43 13.61
C GLU A 47 11.58 8.38 12.96
N PHE A 48 10.78 9.44 13.09
CA PHE A 48 9.48 9.53 12.40
C PHE A 48 9.64 9.55 10.88
N ALA A 49 10.57 10.36 10.36
CA ALA A 49 10.86 10.41 8.92
C ALA A 49 11.40 9.06 8.40
N PHE A 50 12.21 8.36 9.21
CA PHE A 50 12.68 7.01 8.93
C PHE A 50 11.52 6.00 8.87
N ALA A 51 10.63 6.00 9.87
CA ALA A 51 9.45 5.14 9.91
C ALA A 51 8.55 5.36 8.68
N LEU A 52 8.32 6.61 8.28
CA LEU A 52 7.59 6.95 7.06
C LEU A 52 8.25 6.35 5.81
N ALA A 53 9.56 6.55 5.62
CA ALA A 53 10.29 6.03 4.46
C ALA A 53 10.28 4.49 4.40
N CYS A 54 10.55 3.83 5.53
CA CYS A 54 10.49 2.36 5.64
C CYS A 54 9.09 1.81 5.38
N SER A 55 8.04 2.48 5.88
CA SER A 55 6.66 2.03 5.66
C SER A 55 6.31 1.98 4.16
N GLN A 56 6.72 2.96 3.36
CA GLN A 56 6.46 2.97 1.92
C GLN A 56 7.33 1.96 1.16
N LEU A 57 8.57 1.74 1.63
CA LEU A 57 9.47 0.75 1.04
C LEU A 57 8.89 -0.67 1.17
N PHE A 58 8.44 -1.05 2.37
CA PHE A 58 7.83 -2.36 2.59
C PHE A 58 6.44 -2.48 1.94
N ARG A 59 5.67 -1.39 1.84
CA ARG A 59 4.41 -1.39 1.07
C ARG A 59 4.65 -1.60 -0.42
N LEU A 60 5.68 -0.98 -0.99
CA LEU A 60 6.05 -1.19 -2.38
C LEU A 60 6.46 -2.65 -2.61
N LEU A 61 7.27 -3.24 -1.70
CA LEU A 61 7.61 -4.66 -1.76
C LEU A 61 6.35 -5.54 -1.70
N ALA A 62 5.42 -5.26 -0.79
CA ALA A 62 4.16 -5.99 -0.69
C ALA A 62 3.28 -5.84 -1.94
N SER A 63 3.27 -4.66 -2.58
CA SER A 63 2.49 -4.41 -3.80
C SER A 63 2.93 -5.22 -5.01
N CYS A 64 4.17 -5.72 -5.01
CA CYS A 64 4.74 -6.52 -6.10
C CYS A 64 4.58 -8.02 -5.89
N ILE A 65 4.06 -8.48 -4.75
CA ILE A 65 4.06 -9.88 -4.34
C ILE A 65 2.62 -10.38 -4.17
N SER A 66 2.30 -11.53 -4.77
CA SER A 66 0.93 -12.07 -4.81
C SER A 66 0.42 -12.60 -3.47
N THR A 67 1.30 -13.01 -2.57
CA THR A 67 0.92 -13.67 -1.31
C THR A 67 1.76 -13.21 -0.12
N PRO A 68 1.15 -13.10 1.08
CA PRO A 68 1.86 -12.67 2.29
C PRO A 68 2.94 -13.69 2.72
N VAL A 69 2.76 -14.97 2.40
CA VAL A 69 3.70 -16.06 2.73
C VAL A 69 5.05 -15.86 2.04
N LEU A 70 5.06 -15.31 0.82
CA LEU A 70 6.29 -14.98 0.10
C LEU A 70 6.83 -13.59 0.48
N ALA A 71 5.95 -12.64 0.80
CA ALA A 71 6.34 -11.27 1.10
C ALA A 71 7.15 -11.13 2.41
N GLN A 72 6.74 -11.84 3.46
CA GLN A 72 7.34 -11.71 4.79
C GLN A 72 8.84 -12.12 4.82
N PRO A 73 9.24 -13.30 4.30
CA PRO A 73 10.66 -13.67 4.25
C PRO A 73 11.50 -12.69 3.42
N LEU A 74 10.95 -12.19 2.30
CA LEU A 74 11.67 -11.26 1.44
C LEU A 74 11.90 -9.90 2.12
N ALA A 75 10.92 -9.40 2.88
CA ALA A 75 11.08 -8.22 3.70
C ALA A 75 12.18 -8.41 4.75
N GLY A 76 12.28 -9.59 5.36
CA GLY A 76 13.37 -9.94 6.28
C GLY A 76 14.75 -9.90 5.62
N VAL A 77 14.90 -10.48 4.42
CA VAL A 77 16.16 -10.40 3.65
C VAL A 77 16.51 -8.96 3.29
N ALA A 78 15.51 -8.17 2.86
CA ALA A 78 15.70 -6.75 2.54
C ALA A 78 16.21 -5.96 3.76
N LEU A 79 15.65 -6.22 4.95
CA LEU A 79 16.07 -5.58 6.21
C LEU A 79 17.51 -5.94 6.57
N VAL A 80 17.91 -7.20 6.45
CA VAL A 80 19.30 -7.63 6.73
C VAL A 80 20.28 -6.94 5.78
N LEU A 81 19.95 -6.86 4.49
CA LEU A 81 20.79 -6.14 3.52
C LEU A 81 20.87 -4.64 3.84
N MET A 82 19.74 -4.00 4.17
CA MET A 82 19.72 -2.60 4.60
C MET A 82 20.58 -2.37 5.83
N MET A 83 20.55 -3.27 6.81
CA MET A 83 21.37 -3.11 8.02
C MET A 83 22.87 -3.32 7.74
N LEU A 84 23.22 -4.27 6.88
CA LEU A 84 24.61 -4.57 6.51
C LEU A 84 25.30 -3.38 5.81
N PHE A 85 24.61 -2.75 4.87
CA PHE A 85 25.12 -1.63 4.06
C PHE A 85 24.65 -0.25 4.58
N SER A 86 24.31 -0.15 5.86
CA SER A 86 23.88 1.10 6.49
C SER A 86 25.03 2.05 6.85
N GLY A 87 26.28 1.60 6.77
CA GLY A 87 27.45 2.34 7.26
C GLY A 87 27.82 2.02 8.72
N PHE A 88 27.01 1.26 9.46
CA PHE A 88 27.33 0.85 10.83
C PHE A 88 28.11 -0.46 10.92
N ILE A 89 27.64 -1.53 10.25
CA ILE A 89 28.31 -2.84 10.25
C ILE A 89 29.54 -2.80 9.34
N ILE A 90 29.36 -2.33 8.11
CA ILE A 90 30.45 -2.06 7.16
C ILE A 90 30.55 -0.54 7.02
N PRO A 91 31.66 0.09 7.44
CA PRO A 91 31.90 1.52 7.22
C PRO A 91 31.85 1.86 5.72
N PHE A 92 31.36 3.04 5.38
CA PHE A 92 31.19 3.46 3.97
C PHE A 92 32.47 3.30 3.14
N SER A 93 33.64 3.63 3.71
CA SER A 93 34.95 3.51 3.04
C SER A 93 35.32 2.08 2.63
N ASN A 94 34.69 1.07 3.25
CA ASN A 94 34.99 -0.34 3.04
C ASN A 94 33.90 -1.04 2.24
N ILE A 95 32.86 -0.32 1.78
CA ILE A 95 31.84 -0.87 0.90
C ILE A 95 32.47 -1.07 -0.48
N PRO A 96 32.37 -2.26 -1.10
CA PRO A 96 32.87 -2.47 -2.45
C PRO A 96 32.23 -1.49 -3.45
N PRO A 97 32.98 -0.93 -4.41
CA PRO A 97 32.48 0.12 -5.31
C PRO A 97 31.18 -0.22 -6.06
N GLY A 98 30.95 -1.50 -6.39
CA GLY A 98 29.72 -1.96 -7.04
C GLY A 98 28.46 -1.92 -6.15
N TRP A 99 28.60 -1.74 -4.84
CA TRP A 99 27.51 -1.72 -3.86
C TRP A 99 27.28 -0.34 -3.22
N GLU A 100 28.08 0.67 -3.58
CA GLU A 100 27.95 2.02 -3.01
C GLU A 100 26.58 2.66 -3.26
N TRP A 101 25.97 2.41 -4.43
CA TRP A 101 24.63 2.92 -4.75
C TRP A 101 23.58 2.47 -3.73
N PHE A 102 23.73 1.27 -3.16
CA PHE A 102 22.78 0.73 -2.20
C PHE A 102 22.79 1.52 -0.90
N TYR A 103 23.96 2.04 -0.48
CA TYR A 103 24.07 2.94 0.66
C TYR A 103 23.24 4.23 0.46
N TRP A 104 23.28 4.81 -0.74
CA TRP A 104 22.59 6.07 -1.05
C TRP A 104 21.07 5.97 -1.14
N ILE A 105 20.52 4.78 -1.40
CA ILE A 105 19.07 4.56 -1.40
C ILE A 105 18.55 4.01 -0.07
N ASN A 106 19.43 3.73 0.88
CA ASN A 106 19.08 3.04 2.11
C ASN A 106 18.66 4.03 3.21
N PRO A 107 17.40 4.03 3.67
CA PRO A 107 16.93 4.96 4.70
C PRO A 107 17.64 4.73 6.04
N VAL A 108 18.11 3.51 6.32
CA VAL A 108 18.85 3.18 7.55
C VAL A 108 20.17 3.95 7.61
N ALA A 109 20.84 4.17 6.48
CA ALA A 109 22.08 4.93 6.42
C ALA A 109 21.87 6.40 6.81
N TYR A 110 20.75 7.00 6.38
CA TYR A 110 20.43 8.39 6.68
C TYR A 110 19.95 8.61 8.11
N VAL A 111 19.13 7.71 8.67
CA VAL A 111 18.69 7.84 10.07
C VAL A 111 19.88 7.68 11.02
N LEU A 112 20.77 6.70 10.79
CA LEU A 112 21.97 6.52 11.61
C LEU A 112 22.87 7.75 11.53
N LYS A 113 23.05 8.33 10.34
CA LYS A 113 23.81 9.57 10.17
C LYS A 113 23.15 10.74 10.91
N ALA A 114 21.84 10.91 10.79
CA ALA A 114 21.11 11.98 11.47
C ALA A 114 21.22 11.85 12.99
N VAL A 115 21.01 10.65 13.53
CA VAL A 115 21.05 10.38 14.98
C VAL A 115 22.46 10.52 15.53
N THR A 116 23.48 9.97 14.87
CA THR A 116 24.87 10.06 15.34
C THR A 116 25.40 11.48 15.32
N VAL A 117 25.13 12.26 14.27
CA VAL A 117 25.51 13.68 14.20
C VAL A 117 24.73 14.50 15.23
N ASN A 118 23.43 14.22 15.42
CA ASN A 118 22.62 14.90 16.44
C ASN A 118 23.09 14.59 17.87
N GLU A 119 23.66 13.41 18.14
CA GLU A 119 24.13 13.04 19.47
C GLU A 119 25.55 13.53 19.74
N PHE A 120 26.51 13.17 18.88
CA PHE A 120 27.93 13.46 19.14
C PHE A 120 28.30 14.94 18.94
N LEU A 121 27.39 15.76 18.41
CA LEU A 121 27.55 17.21 18.43
C LEU A 121 27.04 17.87 19.72
N ALA A 122 26.63 17.10 20.73
CA ALA A 122 26.13 17.63 22.01
C ALA A 122 27.24 18.16 22.92
N PRO A 123 26.94 19.14 23.79
CA PRO A 123 27.91 19.69 24.75
C PRO A 123 28.55 18.62 25.65
N ASP A 124 27.83 17.54 25.94
CA ASP A 124 28.32 16.42 26.77
C ASP A 124 29.56 15.73 26.14
N TYR A 125 29.75 15.87 24.84
CA TYR A 125 30.86 15.29 24.07
C TYR A 125 31.90 16.33 23.63
N ASP A 126 31.87 17.54 24.19
CA ASP A 126 32.79 18.65 23.84
C ASP A 126 34.15 18.60 24.54
N PHE A 127 34.47 17.51 25.24
CA PHE A 127 35.79 17.33 25.84
C PHE A 127 36.85 16.97 24.79
N ILE A 128 38.07 17.46 25.01
CA ILE A 128 39.19 17.25 24.10
C ILE A 128 39.87 15.93 24.43
N THR A 129 40.06 15.09 23.42
CA THR A 129 40.86 13.86 23.49
C THR A 129 42.08 13.99 22.60
N CYS A 130 43.23 13.54 23.11
CA CYS A 130 44.49 13.57 22.37
C CYS A 130 44.97 12.14 22.12
N ASP A 131 45.11 11.76 20.86
CA ASP A 131 45.79 10.51 20.46
C ASP A 131 47.19 10.87 19.94
N GLY A 132 48.17 10.81 20.83
CA GLY A 132 49.52 11.29 20.55
C GLY A 132 49.59 12.81 20.40
N THR A 133 49.84 13.30 19.17
CA THR A 133 50.06 14.73 18.88
C THR A 133 48.84 15.48 18.35
N VAL A 134 47.75 14.78 18.01
CA VAL A 134 46.52 15.40 17.50
C VAL A 134 45.51 15.45 18.64
N CYS A 135 45.11 16.67 19.01
CA CYS A 135 44.06 16.92 20.00
C CYS A 135 42.83 17.45 19.28
N GLU A 136 41.76 16.68 19.30
CA GLU A 136 40.48 17.01 18.69
C GLU A 136 39.36 16.82 19.72
N ARG A 137 38.19 17.39 19.41
CA ARG A 137 37.00 17.16 20.21
C ARG A 137 36.57 15.69 20.08
N PHE A 138 36.20 15.07 21.19
CA PHE A 138 35.80 13.66 21.22
C PHE A 138 34.69 13.33 20.23
N GLY A 139 33.64 14.15 20.18
CA GLY A 139 32.54 13.99 19.22
C GLY A 139 33.01 13.96 17.76
N ASP A 140 33.92 14.86 17.38
CA ASP A 140 34.43 14.96 16.01
C ASP A 140 35.33 13.77 15.66
N GLN A 141 36.11 13.28 16.63
CA GLN A 141 36.93 12.08 16.48
C GLN A 141 36.05 10.84 16.24
N VAL A 142 34.96 10.69 17.01
CA VAL A 142 34.00 9.59 16.85
C VAL A 142 33.30 9.66 15.49
N LEU A 143 32.81 10.84 15.08
CA LEU A 143 32.14 11.02 13.79
C LEU A 143 33.08 10.71 12.62
N THR A 144 34.31 11.24 12.65
CA THR A 144 35.32 11.00 11.62
C THR A 144 35.73 9.53 11.54
N SER A 145 35.88 8.85 12.69
CA SER A 145 36.20 7.42 12.73
C SER A 145 35.14 6.53 12.06
N ARG A 146 33.88 7.00 12.04
CA ARG A 146 32.75 6.32 11.39
C ARG A 146 32.49 6.81 9.97
N GLY A 147 33.29 7.76 9.45
CA GLY A 147 33.10 8.35 8.13
C GLY A 147 31.87 9.27 8.04
N ASN A 148 31.39 9.77 9.18
CA ASN A 148 30.27 10.70 9.25
C ASN A 148 30.77 12.16 9.22
N PRO A 149 29.97 13.07 8.66
CA PRO A 149 30.30 14.49 8.64
C PRO A 149 30.17 15.11 10.04
N THR A 150 30.93 16.18 10.30
CA THR A 150 30.94 16.91 11.58
C THR A 150 30.03 18.14 11.59
N ASP A 151 29.42 18.53 10.47
CA ASP A 151 28.52 19.68 10.44
C ASP A 151 27.08 19.32 10.85
N GLN A 152 26.48 20.14 11.71
CA GLN A 152 25.10 19.97 12.18
C GLN A 152 24.04 19.99 11.05
N GLN A 153 24.34 20.66 9.93
CA GLN A 153 23.41 20.74 8.78
C GLN A 153 23.10 19.36 8.18
N TRP A 154 24.00 18.39 8.32
CA TRP A 154 23.81 17.03 7.82
C TRP A 154 22.66 16.27 8.48
N VAL A 155 22.26 16.67 9.69
CA VAL A 155 21.05 16.15 10.33
C VAL A 155 19.83 16.46 9.46
N TRP A 156 19.67 17.73 9.08
CA TRP A 156 18.56 18.20 8.27
C TRP A 156 18.62 17.70 6.83
N TYR A 157 19.81 17.62 6.22
CA TYR A 157 19.95 17.00 4.90
C TYR A 157 19.51 15.54 4.90
N SER A 158 19.89 14.76 5.93
CA SER A 158 19.50 13.35 6.05
C SER A 158 17.99 13.20 6.20
N ILE A 159 17.36 14.04 7.03
CA ILE A 159 15.89 14.05 7.20
C ILE A 159 15.19 14.44 5.90
N ALA A 160 15.67 15.49 5.21
CA ALA A 160 15.10 15.93 3.94
C ALA A 160 15.18 14.84 2.86
N VAL A 161 16.30 14.11 2.79
CA VAL A 161 16.46 12.98 1.86
C VAL A 161 15.50 11.84 2.20
N MET A 162 15.31 11.51 3.48
CA MET A 162 14.32 10.49 3.89
C MET A 162 12.88 10.89 3.54
N LEU A 163 12.51 12.17 3.73
CA LEU A 163 11.19 12.68 3.33
C LEU A 163 11.01 12.68 1.80
N ALA A 164 12.05 13.03 1.05
CA ALA A 164 12.02 12.95 -0.42
C ALA A 164 11.89 11.49 -0.89
N MET A 165 12.62 10.57 -0.27
CA MET A 165 12.53 9.13 -0.52
C MET A 165 11.11 8.61 -0.21
N TYR A 166 10.51 9.06 0.90
CA TYR A 166 9.13 8.75 1.25
C TYR A 166 8.15 9.17 0.15
N LEU A 167 8.20 10.42 -0.31
CA LEU A 167 7.32 10.92 -1.37
C LEU A 167 7.53 10.18 -2.69
N PHE A 168 8.79 9.90 -3.04
CA PHE A 168 9.13 9.15 -4.24
C PHE A 168 8.60 7.71 -4.20
N LEU A 169 8.81 7.00 -3.09
CA LEU A 169 8.29 5.64 -2.91
C LEU A 169 6.77 5.60 -2.87
N MET A 170 6.12 6.62 -2.29
CA MET A 170 4.67 6.76 -2.30
C MET A 170 4.13 6.93 -3.73
N ALA A 171 4.81 7.72 -4.57
CA ALA A 171 4.46 7.87 -5.98
C ALA A 171 4.65 6.55 -6.75
N LEU A 172 5.79 5.87 -6.54
CA LEU A 172 6.03 4.55 -7.13
C LEU A 172 5.00 3.51 -6.70
N ASN A 173 4.62 3.47 -5.43
CA ASN A 173 3.59 2.57 -4.92
C ASN A 173 2.22 2.87 -5.55
N THR A 174 1.91 4.15 -5.78
CA THR A 174 0.69 4.55 -6.49
C THR A 174 0.69 4.05 -7.94
N ILE A 175 1.84 4.12 -8.63
CA ILE A 175 2.01 3.58 -9.98
C ILE A 175 1.94 2.05 -9.96
N ALA A 176 2.62 1.40 -9.02
CA ALA A 176 2.61 -0.06 -8.86
C ALA A 176 1.17 -0.56 -8.72
N LEU A 177 0.35 0.02 -7.84
CA LEU A 177 -1.04 -0.38 -7.68
C LEU A 177 -1.94 -0.01 -8.87
N ALA A 178 -1.57 0.98 -9.69
CA ALA A 178 -2.32 1.32 -10.89
C ALA A 178 -2.11 0.30 -12.03
N TYR A 179 -0.90 -0.25 -12.15
CA TYR A 179 -0.52 -1.13 -13.27
C TYR A 179 -0.40 -2.60 -12.89
N ILE A 180 -0.03 -2.91 -11.66
CA ILE A 180 0.11 -4.26 -11.12
C ILE A 180 -1.21 -4.64 -10.46
N ARG A 181 -2.07 -5.35 -11.21
CA ARG A 181 -3.23 -6.03 -10.64
C ARG A 181 -2.86 -7.47 -10.34
N LEU A 182 -2.43 -7.70 -9.10
CA LEU A 182 -2.32 -9.04 -8.56
C LEU A 182 -3.72 -9.48 -8.12
N GLU A 183 -4.37 -10.31 -8.95
CA GLU A 183 -5.56 -11.03 -8.52
C GLU A 183 -5.12 -11.98 -7.40
N ALA A 184 -5.55 -11.70 -6.17
CA ALA A 184 -5.35 -12.64 -5.08
C ALA A 184 -6.08 -13.93 -5.46
N THR A 185 -5.41 -15.07 -5.31
CA THR A 185 -6.06 -16.37 -5.48
C THR A 185 -7.24 -16.41 -4.51
N PRO A 186 -8.49 -16.57 -4.98
CA PRO A 186 -9.64 -16.54 -4.09
C PRO A 186 -9.48 -17.64 -3.04
N PRO A 187 -9.80 -17.37 -1.76
CA PRO A 187 -9.86 -18.42 -0.75
C PRO A 187 -10.82 -19.51 -1.25
N GLN A 188 -10.53 -20.76 -0.90
CA GLN A 188 -11.40 -21.86 -1.32
C GLN A 188 -12.82 -21.61 -0.81
N PRO A 189 -13.85 -21.84 -1.64
CA PRO A 189 -15.23 -21.63 -1.23
C PRO A 189 -15.51 -22.48 0.02
N ILE A 190 -15.94 -21.82 1.09
CA ILE A 190 -16.48 -22.51 2.25
C ILE A 190 -17.77 -23.17 1.78
N VAL A 191 -17.79 -24.49 1.73
CA VAL A 191 -19.03 -25.24 1.50
C VAL A 191 -19.84 -25.12 2.78
N VAL A 192 -20.69 -24.10 2.84
CA VAL A 192 -21.70 -23.98 3.89
C VAL A 192 -22.80 -24.99 3.54
N ASP A 193 -23.01 -25.96 4.43
CA ASP A 193 -24.11 -26.90 4.31
C ASP A 193 -25.41 -26.17 4.67
N TYR A 194 -26.15 -25.74 3.65
CA TYR A 194 -27.44 -25.04 3.80
C TYR A 194 -28.60 -25.99 4.15
N SER A 195 -28.33 -27.21 4.61
CA SER A 195 -29.38 -28.19 4.96
C SER A 195 -30.17 -27.85 6.24
N ALA A 196 -29.84 -26.76 6.93
CA ALA A 196 -30.67 -26.22 7.99
C ALA A 196 -31.58 -25.10 7.43
N GLU A 197 -32.81 -25.46 7.08
CA GLU A 197 -33.89 -24.50 6.87
C GLU A 197 -34.13 -23.70 8.16
N VAL A 198 -33.59 -22.48 8.23
CA VAL A 198 -33.99 -21.50 9.24
C VAL A 198 -35.05 -20.60 8.59
N GLU A 199 -36.31 -21.01 8.69
CA GLU A 199 -37.45 -20.12 8.46
C GLU A 199 -37.54 -19.11 9.62
N GLU A 200 -36.62 -18.14 9.67
CA GLU A 200 -36.82 -16.97 10.53
C GLU A 200 -37.71 -15.97 9.80
N LYS A 201 -38.88 -15.68 10.36
CA LYS A 201 -39.72 -14.56 9.92
C LYS A 201 -38.95 -13.27 10.14
N ILE A 202 -38.46 -12.67 9.05
CA ILE A 202 -37.87 -11.35 9.07
C ILE A 202 -38.98 -10.33 9.38
N GLU A 203 -39.17 -10.00 10.66
CA GLU A 203 -39.94 -8.83 11.10
C GLU A 203 -39.09 -7.55 10.92
N GLY A 204 -38.72 -7.26 9.68
CA GLY A 204 -38.08 -6.01 9.29
C GLY A 204 -39.12 -5.06 8.73
N ALA A 205 -39.10 -3.79 9.18
CA ALA A 205 -39.87 -2.75 8.50
C ALA A 205 -39.44 -2.69 7.03
N VAL A 206 -40.38 -2.87 6.11
CA VAL A 206 -40.14 -2.71 4.67
C VAL A 206 -39.77 -1.25 4.46
N VAL A 207 -38.49 -0.98 4.26
CA VAL A 207 -38.01 0.35 3.89
C VAL A 207 -38.42 0.56 2.44
N GLU A 208 -39.49 1.33 2.22
CA GLU A 208 -39.87 1.81 0.89
C GLU A 208 -38.85 2.86 0.46
N ILE A 209 -37.79 2.40 -0.20
CA ILE A 209 -36.83 3.27 -0.87
C ILE A 209 -37.52 3.77 -2.15
N PRO A 210 -37.58 5.09 -2.42
CA PRO A 210 -38.13 5.59 -3.68
C PRO A 210 -37.31 5.03 -4.85
N PHE A 211 -37.91 4.10 -5.60
CA PHE A 211 -37.27 3.45 -6.74
C PHE A 211 -37.81 4.05 -8.03
N GLU A 212 -36.96 4.74 -8.78
CA GLU A 212 -37.26 5.10 -10.15
C GLU A 212 -36.97 3.90 -11.06
N PRO A 213 -37.97 3.30 -11.72
CA PRO A 213 -37.78 2.12 -12.53
C PRO A 213 -36.87 2.40 -13.74
N ALA A 214 -35.77 1.65 -13.84
CA ALA A 214 -34.84 1.72 -14.95
C ALA A 214 -34.90 0.45 -15.80
N THR A 215 -35.10 0.61 -17.11
CA THR A 215 -35.05 -0.50 -18.08
C THR A 215 -33.63 -0.69 -18.56
N PHE A 216 -33.13 -1.92 -18.48
CA PHE A 216 -31.79 -2.28 -18.94
C PHE A 216 -31.90 -3.16 -20.19
N SER A 217 -31.21 -2.80 -21.27
CA SER A 217 -31.21 -3.62 -22.48
C SER A 217 -29.84 -3.63 -23.16
N PHE A 218 -29.58 -4.67 -23.92
CA PHE A 218 -28.32 -4.83 -24.64
C PHE A 218 -28.59 -5.51 -25.98
N LYS A 219 -27.87 -5.06 -27.01
CA LYS A 219 -28.07 -5.48 -28.38
C LYS A 219 -26.73 -5.76 -29.05
N ASP A 220 -26.67 -6.93 -29.68
CA ASP A 220 -25.54 -7.42 -30.46
C ASP A 220 -24.21 -7.27 -29.70
N VAL A 221 -24.17 -7.73 -28.44
CA VAL A 221 -22.97 -7.64 -27.60
C VAL A 221 -21.99 -8.74 -27.99
N TRP A 222 -20.77 -8.32 -28.34
CA TRP A 222 -19.62 -9.18 -28.58
C TRP A 222 -18.52 -8.86 -27.57
N TYR A 223 -17.80 -9.90 -27.14
CA TYR A 223 -16.64 -9.75 -26.28
C TYR A 223 -15.52 -10.64 -26.79
N THR A 224 -14.44 -9.99 -27.23
CA THR A 224 -13.27 -10.63 -27.82
C THR A 224 -12.07 -10.43 -26.89
N VAL A 225 -11.36 -11.51 -26.58
CA VAL A 225 -10.12 -11.47 -25.79
C VAL A 225 -8.96 -11.98 -26.64
N THR A 226 -7.79 -11.38 -26.47
CA THR A 226 -6.55 -11.88 -27.07
C THR A 226 -5.94 -12.92 -26.14
N VAL A 227 -5.86 -14.17 -26.59
CA VAL A 227 -5.14 -15.24 -25.90
C VAL A 227 -3.77 -15.38 -26.59
N GLY A 228 -2.76 -15.90 -25.87
CA GLY A 228 -1.36 -15.93 -26.30
C GLY A 228 -1.13 -16.26 -27.79
N ASN A 229 -0.04 -15.72 -28.37
CA ASN A 229 0.23 -15.65 -29.82
C ASN A 229 -0.69 -14.72 -30.64
N ASN A 230 -1.30 -13.69 -30.04
CA ASN A 230 -2.18 -12.72 -30.73
C ASN A 230 -3.42 -13.37 -31.38
N GLU A 231 -3.88 -14.52 -30.89
CA GLU A 231 -5.12 -15.12 -31.36
C GLU A 231 -6.32 -14.45 -30.66
N GLU A 232 -7.24 -13.90 -31.46
CA GLU A 232 -8.49 -13.32 -30.97
C GLU A 232 -9.54 -14.41 -30.76
N LEU A 233 -10.06 -14.51 -29.54
CA LEU A 233 -11.12 -15.43 -29.17
C LEU A 233 -12.38 -14.66 -28.79
N ASP A 234 -13.45 -14.89 -29.56
CA ASP A 234 -14.79 -14.38 -29.25
C ASP A 234 -15.46 -15.25 -28.19
N LEU A 235 -15.56 -14.71 -26.97
CA LEU A 235 -16.23 -15.33 -25.83
C LEU A 235 -17.74 -15.08 -25.83
N LEU A 236 -18.18 -13.91 -26.31
CA LEU A 236 -19.59 -13.58 -26.52
C LEU A 236 -19.81 -13.24 -27.99
N ARG A 237 -20.89 -13.75 -28.57
CA ARG A 237 -21.18 -13.66 -30.01
C ARG A 237 -22.59 -13.12 -30.25
N GLY A 238 -22.71 -11.80 -30.40
CA GLY A 238 -23.96 -11.15 -30.79
C GLY A 238 -25.13 -11.36 -29.81
N VAL A 239 -24.85 -11.35 -28.50
CA VAL A 239 -25.88 -11.62 -27.49
C VAL A 239 -26.76 -10.38 -27.32
N SER A 240 -28.07 -10.56 -27.35
CA SER A 240 -29.07 -9.51 -27.17
C SER A 240 -30.10 -9.90 -26.12
N GLY A 241 -30.61 -8.93 -25.38
CA GLY A 241 -31.58 -9.17 -24.31
C GLY A 241 -32.01 -7.87 -23.61
N PHE A 242 -32.98 -8.00 -22.71
CA PHE A 242 -33.47 -6.89 -21.90
C PHE A 242 -33.96 -7.41 -20.53
N CYS A 243 -33.99 -6.50 -19.57
CA CYS A 243 -34.51 -6.71 -18.22
C CYS A 243 -35.55 -5.63 -17.93
N GLU A 244 -36.76 -6.06 -17.61
CA GLU A 244 -37.87 -5.16 -17.30
C GLU A 244 -37.83 -4.72 -15.82
N PRO A 245 -38.13 -3.45 -15.52
CA PRO A 245 -38.22 -2.99 -14.14
C PRO A 245 -39.26 -3.79 -13.34
N GLY A 246 -38.94 -4.14 -12.09
CA GLY A 246 -39.85 -4.88 -11.21
C GLY A 246 -39.93 -6.38 -11.49
N THR A 247 -39.10 -6.90 -12.41
CA THR A 247 -39.04 -8.34 -12.70
C THR A 247 -37.70 -8.94 -12.26
N VAL A 248 -37.72 -10.22 -11.89
CA VAL A 248 -36.49 -11.00 -11.65
C VAL A 248 -36.14 -11.72 -12.95
N THR A 249 -35.00 -11.36 -13.55
CA THR A 249 -34.49 -12.02 -14.76
C THR A 249 -33.40 -13.02 -14.38
N ALA A 250 -33.59 -14.30 -14.71
CA ALA A 250 -32.62 -15.36 -14.44
C ALA A 250 -31.82 -15.73 -15.70
N LEU A 251 -30.49 -15.72 -15.61
CA LEU A 251 -29.58 -16.17 -16.66
C LEU A 251 -29.14 -17.62 -16.40
N MET A 252 -29.68 -18.57 -17.17
CA MET A 252 -29.41 -20.00 -16.99
C MET A 252 -28.70 -20.60 -18.21
N GLY A 253 -27.85 -21.61 -17.98
CA GLY A 253 -27.08 -22.29 -19.02
C GLY A 253 -26.02 -23.21 -18.44
N SER A 254 -25.49 -24.13 -19.24
CA SER A 254 -24.44 -25.08 -18.83
C SER A 254 -23.17 -24.39 -18.33
N SER A 255 -22.34 -25.11 -17.56
CA SER A 255 -21.02 -24.61 -17.16
C SER A 255 -20.19 -24.28 -18.40
N GLY A 256 -19.48 -23.14 -18.40
CA GLY A 256 -18.72 -22.65 -19.55
C GLY A 256 -19.52 -21.92 -20.64
N ALA A 257 -20.86 -21.80 -20.52
CA ALA A 257 -21.69 -21.10 -21.51
C ALA A 257 -21.49 -19.56 -21.56
N GLY A 258 -20.55 -18.99 -20.80
CA GLY A 258 -20.26 -17.55 -20.80
C GLY A 258 -21.19 -16.69 -19.93
N LYS A 259 -21.93 -17.28 -18.99
CA LYS A 259 -22.87 -16.55 -18.10
C LYS A 259 -22.16 -15.46 -17.27
N THR A 260 -21.12 -15.85 -16.55
CA THR A 260 -20.30 -14.93 -15.75
C THR A 260 -19.64 -13.89 -16.64
N THR A 261 -19.13 -14.31 -17.80
CA THR A 261 -18.55 -13.40 -18.80
C THR A 261 -19.55 -12.34 -19.28
N LEU A 262 -20.81 -12.73 -19.55
CA LEU A 262 -21.86 -11.81 -19.95
C LEU A 262 -22.18 -10.81 -18.82
N LEU A 263 -22.35 -11.28 -17.59
CA LEU A 263 -22.62 -10.41 -16.44
C LEU A 263 -21.46 -9.45 -16.15
N ASP A 264 -20.21 -9.90 -16.27
CA ASP A 264 -19.02 -9.08 -16.08
C ASP A 264 -18.88 -7.98 -17.16
N VAL A 265 -19.27 -8.28 -18.41
CA VAL A 265 -19.26 -7.32 -19.52
C VAL A 265 -20.39 -6.29 -19.34
N LEU A 266 -21.59 -6.74 -18.98
CA LEU A 266 -22.74 -5.87 -18.74
C LEU A 266 -22.51 -4.93 -17.54
N SER A 267 -21.89 -5.44 -16.47
CA SER A 267 -21.53 -4.66 -15.27
C SER A 267 -20.35 -3.70 -15.48
N GLY A 268 -19.60 -3.83 -16.58
CA GLY A 268 -18.44 -2.96 -16.89
C GLY A 268 -17.17 -3.29 -16.10
N ARG A 269 -17.04 -4.54 -15.61
CA ARG A 269 -15.84 -4.99 -14.86
C ARG A 269 -14.73 -5.53 -15.76
N LYS A 270 -15.05 -6.05 -16.95
CA LYS A 270 -14.05 -6.56 -17.91
C LYS A 270 -13.65 -5.47 -18.90
N ASN A 271 -12.43 -4.93 -18.74
CA ASN A 271 -11.87 -3.87 -19.61
C ASN A 271 -10.69 -4.34 -20.48
N THR A 272 -10.27 -5.60 -20.36
CA THR A 272 -9.07 -6.11 -21.03
C THR A 272 -9.33 -6.54 -22.47
N GLY A 273 -10.57 -6.88 -22.81
CA GLY A 273 -10.98 -7.28 -24.16
C GLY A 273 -11.71 -6.18 -24.92
N VAL A 274 -11.99 -6.44 -26.20
CA VAL A 274 -12.77 -5.53 -27.05
C VAL A 274 -14.25 -5.87 -26.90
N ILE A 275 -15.03 -4.92 -26.39
CA ILE A 275 -16.49 -5.00 -26.31
C ILE A 275 -17.08 -4.29 -27.52
N LYS A 276 -17.92 -4.99 -28.30
CA LYS A 276 -18.73 -4.39 -29.39
C LYS A 276 -20.21 -4.57 -29.09
N GLY A 277 -21.06 -3.75 -29.70
CA GLY A 277 -22.50 -3.74 -29.47
C GLY A 277 -22.97 -2.53 -28.67
N GLY A 278 -24.25 -2.51 -28.33
CA GLY A 278 -24.87 -1.42 -27.58
C GLY A 278 -25.47 -1.91 -26.28
N ILE A 279 -25.06 -1.31 -25.16
CA ILE A 279 -25.72 -1.47 -23.86
C ILE A 279 -26.49 -0.18 -23.59
N TYR A 280 -27.74 -0.29 -23.17
CA TYR A 280 -28.68 0.81 -23.01
C TYR A 280 -29.33 0.80 -21.63
N VAL A 281 -29.48 2.00 -21.08
CA VAL A 281 -30.23 2.27 -19.85
C VAL A 281 -31.31 3.28 -20.20
N ASN A 282 -32.58 2.93 -20.01
CA ASN A 282 -33.73 3.77 -20.40
C ASN A 282 -33.66 4.25 -21.87
N GLY A 283 -33.20 3.36 -22.77
CA GLY A 283 -33.08 3.64 -24.21
C GLY A 283 -31.90 4.53 -24.61
N LYS A 284 -31.09 5.02 -23.66
CA LYS A 284 -29.86 5.77 -23.94
C LYS A 284 -28.64 4.87 -23.81
N LEU A 285 -27.60 5.12 -24.60
CA LEU A 285 -26.35 4.37 -24.53
C LEU A 285 -25.77 4.48 -23.10
N LYS A 286 -25.23 3.36 -22.59
CA LYS A 286 -24.63 3.27 -21.27
C LYS A 286 -23.49 4.29 -21.11
N GLU A 287 -23.67 5.24 -20.20
CA GLU A 287 -22.59 6.09 -19.71
C GLU A 287 -21.94 5.43 -18.50
N GLU A 288 -20.67 5.04 -18.59
CA GLU A 288 -19.94 4.30 -17.53
C GLU A 288 -20.04 4.95 -16.14
N LYS A 289 -19.88 6.27 -16.06
CA LYS A 289 -19.89 6.97 -14.76
C LYS A 289 -21.26 6.89 -14.11
N SER A 290 -22.32 7.25 -14.83
CA SER A 290 -23.69 7.23 -14.32
C SER A 290 -24.17 5.80 -14.03
N PHE A 291 -23.83 4.85 -14.90
CA PHE A 291 -24.21 3.44 -14.74
C PHE A 291 -23.65 2.81 -13.46
N ARG A 292 -22.38 3.08 -13.11
CA ARG A 292 -21.76 2.56 -11.88
C ARG A 292 -22.38 3.08 -10.59
N HIS A 293 -23.10 4.20 -10.62
CA HIS A 293 -23.80 4.73 -9.44
C HIS A 293 -25.20 4.11 -9.26
N MET A 294 -25.74 3.48 -10.30
CA MET A 294 -27.11 2.92 -10.29
C MET A 294 -27.12 1.39 -10.25
N MET A 295 -26.01 0.73 -10.60
CA MET A 295 -25.91 -0.73 -10.71
C MET A 295 -25.07 -1.29 -9.56
N GLY A 296 -25.66 -2.20 -8.78
CA GLY A 296 -24.96 -3.03 -7.81
C GLY A 296 -24.61 -4.39 -8.40
N TYR A 297 -23.36 -4.83 -8.23
CA TYR A 297 -22.89 -6.15 -8.65
C TYR A 297 -22.35 -6.89 -7.44
N VAL A 298 -22.90 -8.08 -7.17
CA VAL A 298 -22.40 -8.98 -6.14
C VAL A 298 -21.53 -10.02 -6.82
N GLU A 299 -20.28 -10.13 -6.40
CA GLU A 299 -19.35 -11.10 -6.96
C GLU A 299 -19.66 -12.52 -6.49
N GLN A 300 -19.12 -13.51 -7.21
CA GLN A 300 -19.20 -14.91 -6.79
C GLN A 300 -18.47 -15.16 -5.46
N PHE A 301 -17.45 -14.37 -5.16
CA PHE A 301 -16.70 -14.42 -3.92
C PHE A 301 -17.05 -13.23 -3.04
N ASP A 302 -16.98 -13.46 -1.73
CA ASP A 302 -17.23 -12.42 -0.76
C ASP A 302 -16.14 -11.33 -0.86
N THR A 303 -16.58 -10.08 -0.97
CA THR A 303 -15.73 -8.89 -1.03
C THR A 303 -15.76 -8.10 0.28
N LEU A 304 -16.49 -8.59 1.28
CA LEU A 304 -16.57 -7.97 2.60
C LEU A 304 -15.21 -8.04 3.32
N SER A 305 -14.91 -6.99 4.07
CA SER A 305 -13.77 -7.01 4.98
C SER A 305 -14.01 -8.06 6.07
N PRO A 306 -13.10 -9.01 6.29
CA PRO A 306 -13.30 -10.10 7.25
C PRO A 306 -13.35 -9.63 8.71
N ASN A 307 -12.94 -8.38 8.97
CA ASN A 307 -12.91 -7.81 10.32
C ASN A 307 -14.07 -6.84 10.59
N ASP A 308 -14.87 -6.52 9.57
CA ASP A 308 -15.97 -5.56 9.72
C ASP A 308 -17.20 -6.30 10.28
N THR A 309 -17.94 -5.63 11.15
CA THR A 309 -19.24 -6.13 11.59
C THR A 309 -20.26 -6.01 10.47
N ALA A 310 -21.32 -6.83 10.50
CA ALA A 310 -22.39 -6.78 9.50
C ALA A 310 -23.05 -5.40 9.39
N ARG A 311 -23.10 -4.63 10.49
CA ARG A 311 -23.59 -3.25 10.49
C ARG A 311 -22.65 -2.32 9.73
N GLU A 312 -21.35 -2.38 10.02
CA GLU A 312 -20.34 -1.53 9.38
C GLU A 312 -20.21 -1.80 7.88
N ALA A 313 -20.47 -3.03 7.43
CA ALA A 313 -20.48 -3.38 6.02
C ALA A 313 -21.70 -2.84 5.24
N ILE A 314 -22.81 -2.57 5.93
CA ILE A 314 -24.06 -2.08 5.32
C ILE A 314 -24.13 -0.55 5.32
N GLU A 315 -23.52 0.10 6.31
CA GLU A 315 -23.44 1.57 6.47
C GLU A 315 -22.47 2.22 5.47
#